data_AF-A0A8S3QPG3-F1
#
_entry.id   AF-A0A8S3QPG3-F1
#
_cell.length_a   1.000
_cell.length_b   1.000
_cell.length_c   1.000
_cell.angle_alpha   90.00
_cell.angle_beta   90.00
_cell.angle_gamma   90.00
#
_symmetry.space_group_name_H-M   'P 1'
#
loop_
_entity.id
_entity.type
_entity.pdbx_description
1 polymer ?
#
loop_
_entity_poly.entity_id
_entity_poly.type
_entity_poly.pdbx_seq_one_letter_code
_entity_poly.pdbx_strand_id
1 'polypeptide(L)'
;MVWVAAAIQVFYSLGISNGALYAFSSFNKFHNNTLRDTCILTFVCEGSSILAGAVIFSVLGYLAKKYSIPIEDVVKSGPGLGFVAYPEALAHLPGQNIWTILFFIMLLSLALDSRFGSFECIVIAAIDIWPSLMRKRTVVIIVLCGFFALSGIIFCFQTIFISGMVSYKAPTHGDYQYPNAAIAFGFILSLLPLIPIPVFAIRSIKNAPGHTFKEKFIFSVRPNSSWKPAETSLQESYTNKEYYEGTIRNE
;
A
#
# COMPACT_ATOMS: atom_id res chain seq x y z
N MET A 1 -12.30 -21.52 3.34
CA MET A 1 -10.88 -21.33 2.94
C MET A 1 -10.19 -20.37 3.92
N VAL A 2 -9.90 -20.79 5.15
CA VAL A 2 -9.30 -19.92 6.19
C VAL A 2 -7.86 -19.55 5.85
N TRP A 3 -7.08 -20.49 5.30
CA TRP A 3 -5.69 -20.27 4.90
C TRP A 3 -5.52 -19.23 3.80
N VAL A 4 -6.44 -19.18 2.83
CA VAL A 4 -6.41 -18.18 1.76
C VAL A 4 -6.65 -16.78 2.34
N ALA A 5 -7.63 -16.64 3.24
CA ALA A 5 -7.90 -15.37 3.92
C ALA A 5 -6.71 -14.92 4.79
N ALA A 6 -6.06 -15.85 5.50
CA ALA A 6 -4.86 -15.57 6.29
C ALA A 6 -3.70 -15.08 5.41
N ALA A 7 -3.44 -15.76 4.28
CA ALA A 7 -2.40 -15.34 3.34
C ALA A 7 -2.67 -13.95 2.76
N ILE A 8 -3.92 -13.68 2.38
CA ILE A 8 -4.36 -12.38 1.88
C ILE A 8 -4.17 -11.29 2.96
N GLN A 9 -4.56 -11.57 4.21
CA GLN A 9 -4.41 -10.64 5.32
C GLN A 9 -2.96 -10.25 5.55
N VAL A 10 -2.03 -11.23 5.59
CA VAL A 10 -0.60 -10.96 5.76
C VAL A 10 -0.05 -10.13 4.60
N PHE A 11 -0.45 -10.46 3.36
CA PHE A 11 0.01 -9.76 2.17
C PHE A 11 -0.43 -8.28 2.15
N TYR A 12 -1.70 -8.00 2.49
CA TYR A 12 -2.21 -6.64 2.58
C TYR A 12 -1.71 -5.89 3.83
N SER A 13 -1.50 -6.59 4.95
CA SER A 13 -0.97 -6.02 6.20
C SER A 13 0.43 -5.44 6.00
N LEU A 14 1.33 -6.22 5.39
CA LEU A 14 2.71 -5.80 5.14
C LEU A 14 2.87 -4.89 3.91
N GLY A 15 1.89 -4.82 3.02
CA GLY A 15 1.90 -3.93 1.86
C GLY A 15 3.02 -4.22 0.85
N ILE A 16 3.49 -5.46 0.77
CA ILE A 16 4.70 -5.87 0.03
C ILE A 16 4.63 -5.47 -1.46
N SER A 17 3.45 -5.54 -2.08
CA SER A 17 3.26 -5.22 -3.50
C SER A 17 3.05 -3.74 -3.82
N ASN A 18 2.90 -2.86 -2.82
CA ASN A 18 2.58 -1.45 -3.04
C ASN A 18 3.81 -0.59 -3.41
N GLY A 19 5.01 -1.16 -3.40
CA GLY A 19 6.25 -0.45 -3.75
C GLY A 19 6.77 0.52 -2.70
N ALA A 20 5.99 0.86 -1.66
CA ALA A 20 6.40 1.75 -0.57
C ALA A 20 7.64 1.23 0.18
N LEU A 21 7.71 -0.07 0.47
CA LEU A 21 8.90 -0.65 1.13
C LEU A 21 10.14 -0.58 0.22
N TYR A 22 9.96 -0.78 -1.09
CA TYR A 22 11.05 -0.64 -2.06
C TYR A 22 11.56 0.81 -2.10
N ALA A 23 10.65 1.77 -2.20
CA ALA A 23 10.92 3.20 -2.13
C ALA A 23 11.72 3.58 -0.87
N PHE A 24 11.28 3.18 0.31
CA PHE A 24 11.99 3.47 1.56
C PHE A 24 13.35 2.76 1.63
N SER A 25 13.44 1.52 1.15
CA SER A 25 14.70 0.78 1.12
C SER A 25 15.74 1.42 0.20
N SER A 26 15.34 2.13 -0.85
CA SER A 26 16.29 2.82 -1.75
C SER A 26 17.06 3.97 -1.08
N PHE A 27 16.56 4.48 0.06
CA PHE A 27 17.23 5.50 0.85
C PHE A 27 18.13 4.92 1.95
N ASN A 28 18.16 3.61 2.13
CA ASN A 28 19.05 2.98 3.10
C ASN A 28 20.51 3.09 2.66
N LYS A 29 21.41 3.09 3.65
CA LYS A 29 22.84 2.91 3.40
C LYS A 29 23.09 1.56 2.73
N PHE A 30 24.09 1.49 1.86
CA PHE A 30 24.34 0.30 1.05
C PHE A 30 24.61 -0.96 1.90
N HIS A 31 25.33 -0.80 3.02
CA HIS A 31 25.66 -1.90 3.95
C HIS A 31 24.70 -1.97 5.15
N ASN A 32 23.45 -1.57 5.00
CA ASN A 32 22.45 -1.68 6.07
C ASN A 32 21.98 -3.12 6.27
N ASN A 33 21.77 -3.54 7.52
CA ASN A 33 21.25 -4.88 7.84
C ASN A 33 19.73 -4.95 7.59
N THR A 34 19.36 -5.09 6.32
CA THR A 34 17.96 -5.13 5.88
C THR A 34 17.21 -6.33 6.44
N LEU A 35 17.88 -7.45 6.73
CA LEU A 35 17.24 -8.62 7.35
C LEU A 35 16.74 -8.31 8.76
N ARG A 36 17.57 -7.64 9.57
CA ARG A 36 17.19 -7.21 10.92
C ARG A 36 15.99 -6.28 10.88
N ASP A 37 16.02 -5.29 10.01
CA ASP A 37 14.94 -4.30 9.89
C ASP A 37 13.64 -4.95 9.41
N THR A 38 13.73 -5.89 8.45
CA THR A 38 12.58 -6.65 7.97
C THR A 38 11.96 -7.49 9.09
N CYS A 39 12.77 -8.23 9.86
CA CYS A 39 12.25 -9.00 10.98
C CYS A 39 11.57 -8.11 12.03
N ILE A 40 12.20 -6.99 12.41
CA ILE A 40 11.62 -6.04 13.38
C ILE A 40 10.30 -5.49 12.84
N LEU A 41 10.26 -5.04 11.58
CA LEU A 41 9.06 -4.51 10.95
C LEU A 41 7.91 -5.52 10.98
N THR A 42 8.17 -6.77 10.59
CA THR A 42 7.15 -7.83 10.59
C THR A 42 6.63 -8.10 12.00
N PHE A 43 7.51 -8.27 13.00
CA PHE A 43 7.06 -8.51 14.38
C PHE A 43 6.29 -7.33 14.97
N VAL A 44 6.72 -6.10 14.71
CA VAL A 44 6.03 -4.90 15.20
C VAL A 44 4.66 -4.75 14.54
N CYS A 45 4.57 -4.98 13.22
CA CYS A 45 3.32 -4.87 12.47
C CYS A 45 2.29 -5.90 12.97
N GLU A 46 2.66 -7.19 12.98
CA GLU A 46 1.76 -8.25 13.40
C GLU A 46 1.45 -8.20 14.91
N GLY A 47 2.44 -7.82 15.72
CA GLY A 47 2.23 -7.57 17.15
C GLY A 47 1.22 -6.44 17.41
N SER A 48 1.29 -5.37 16.62
CA SER A 48 0.32 -4.27 16.68
C SER A 48 -1.07 -4.73 16.27
N SER A 49 -1.19 -5.59 15.25
CA SER A 49 -2.47 -6.18 14.84
C SER A 49 -3.08 -7.08 15.92
N ILE A 50 -2.26 -7.88 16.62
CA ILE A 50 -2.72 -8.70 17.74
C ILE A 50 -3.23 -7.82 18.89
N LEU A 51 -2.47 -6.78 19.25
CA LEU A 51 -2.86 -5.82 20.29
C LEU A 51 -4.15 -5.08 19.92
N ALA A 52 -4.23 -4.57 18.68
CA ALA A 52 -5.43 -3.92 18.17
C ALA A 52 -6.64 -4.86 18.19
N GLY A 53 -6.45 -6.13 17.81
CA GLY A 53 -7.48 -7.17 17.91
C GLY A 53 -7.99 -7.35 19.34
N ALA A 54 -7.08 -7.49 20.32
CA ALA A 54 -7.45 -7.60 21.73
C ALA A 54 -8.24 -6.37 22.22
N VAL A 55 -7.82 -5.16 21.85
CA VAL A 55 -8.54 -3.92 22.18
C VAL A 55 -9.93 -3.91 21.54
N ILE A 56 -10.05 -4.24 20.24
CA ILE A 56 -11.33 -4.33 19.53
C ILE A 56 -12.28 -5.30 20.22
N PHE A 57 -11.84 -6.53 20.48
CA PHE A 57 -12.70 -7.54 21.10
C PHE A 57 -13.08 -7.18 22.55
N SER A 58 -12.24 -6.45 23.29
CA SER A 58 -12.60 -5.97 24.63
C SER A 58 -13.75 -4.94 24.59
N VAL A 59 -13.70 -4.00 23.65
CA VAL A 59 -14.74 -2.97 23.46
C VAL A 59 -16.04 -3.59 22.98
N LEU A 60 -15.96 -4.51 22.02
CA LEU A 60 -17.13 -5.22 21.51
C LEU A 60 -17.76 -6.14 22.57
N GLY A 61 -16.96 -6.81 23.39
CA GLY A 61 -17.43 -7.61 24.51
C GLY A 61 -18.17 -6.78 25.56
N TYR A 62 -17.69 -5.55 25.83
CA TYR A 62 -18.40 -4.60 26.68
C TYR A 62 -19.78 -4.23 26.11
N LEU A 63 -19.85 -3.89 24.81
CA LEU A 63 -21.11 -3.56 24.14
C LEU A 63 -22.09 -4.75 24.13
N ALA A 64 -21.61 -5.95 23.83
CA ALA A 64 -22.42 -7.17 23.85
C ALA A 64 -23.02 -7.43 25.24
N LYS A 65 -22.21 -7.28 26.30
CA LYS A 65 -22.68 -7.41 27.68
C LYS A 65 -23.69 -6.34 28.07
N LYS A 66 -23.49 -5.10 27.62
CA LYS A 66 -24.37 -3.97 27.95
C LYS A 66 -25.75 -4.09 27.28
N TYR A 67 -25.77 -4.44 26.00
CA TYR A 67 -27.00 -4.53 25.21
C TYR A 67 -27.63 -5.92 25.25
N SER A 68 -27.00 -6.91 25.90
CA SER A 68 -27.46 -8.30 25.96
C SER A 68 -27.74 -8.90 24.58
N ILE A 69 -26.96 -8.48 23.58
CA ILE A 69 -27.02 -8.96 22.20
C ILE A 69 -25.84 -9.90 21.92
N PRO A 70 -26.01 -10.91 21.06
CA PRO A 70 -24.91 -11.76 20.61
C PRO A 70 -23.74 -10.93 20.04
N ILE A 71 -22.51 -11.36 20.29
CA ILE A 71 -21.30 -10.66 19.80
C ILE A 71 -21.30 -10.52 18.27
N GLU A 72 -21.90 -11.48 17.57
CA GLU A 72 -22.03 -11.52 16.11
C GLU A 72 -22.81 -10.33 15.56
N ASP A 73 -23.82 -9.83 16.29
CA ASP A 73 -24.63 -8.68 15.87
C ASP A 73 -23.92 -7.34 16.11
N VAL A 74 -22.94 -7.32 17.02
CA VAL A 74 -22.08 -6.16 17.31
C VAL A 74 -20.90 -6.09 16.33
N VAL A 75 -20.37 -7.24 15.91
CA VAL A 75 -19.21 -7.36 15.01
C VAL A 75 -19.65 -7.12 13.56
N LYS A 76 -19.86 -5.85 13.20
CA LYS A 76 -20.00 -5.45 11.79
C LYS A 76 -18.64 -5.07 11.23
N SER A 77 -18.03 -5.94 10.43
CA SER A 77 -16.74 -5.67 9.78
C SER A 77 -16.81 -4.44 8.85
N GLY A 78 -15.67 -3.75 8.71
CA GLY A 78 -15.54 -2.59 7.83
C GLY A 78 -15.67 -1.24 8.56
N PRO A 79 -15.94 -0.14 7.83
CA PRO A 79 -15.94 1.20 8.39
C PRO A 79 -16.95 1.41 9.54
N GLY A 80 -18.06 0.67 9.53
CA GLY A 80 -19.06 0.73 10.60
C GLY A 80 -18.53 0.37 11.99
N LEU A 81 -17.52 -0.50 12.07
CA LEU A 81 -16.87 -0.83 13.34
C LEU A 81 -16.25 0.41 13.97
N GLY A 82 -15.40 1.12 13.21
CA GLY A 82 -14.67 2.29 13.70
C GLY A 82 -15.53 3.54 13.86
N PHE A 83 -16.57 3.73 13.04
CA PHE A 83 -17.35 4.97 13.02
C PHE A 83 -18.73 4.89 13.66
N VAL A 84 -19.19 3.70 14.06
CA VAL A 84 -20.48 3.52 14.74
C VAL A 84 -20.28 2.80 16.08
N ALA A 85 -19.75 1.58 16.05
CA ALA A 85 -19.63 0.78 17.28
C ALA A 85 -18.63 1.38 18.28
N TYR A 86 -17.49 1.86 17.81
CA TYR A 86 -16.48 2.47 18.69
C TYR A 86 -16.96 3.77 19.37
N PRO A 87 -17.46 4.78 18.64
CA PRO A 87 -18.00 5.99 19.26
C PRO A 87 -19.10 5.69 20.28
N GLU A 88 -19.97 4.72 19.98
CA GLU A 88 -21.02 4.25 20.89
C GLU A 88 -20.44 3.68 22.20
N ALA A 89 -19.40 2.85 22.13
CA ALA A 89 -18.74 2.34 23.33
C ALA A 89 -18.03 3.44 24.13
N LEU A 90 -17.35 4.36 23.45
CA LEU A 90 -16.58 5.45 24.06
C LEU A 90 -17.49 6.45 24.79
N ALA A 91 -18.73 6.65 24.32
CA ALA A 91 -19.72 7.50 24.97
C ALA A 91 -20.11 7.04 26.39
N HIS A 92 -19.81 5.79 26.74
CA HIS A 92 -20.09 5.22 28.06
C HIS A 92 -18.90 5.24 29.01
N LEU A 93 -17.72 5.65 28.55
CA LEU A 93 -16.54 5.79 29.41
C LEU A 93 -16.57 7.14 30.16
N PRO A 94 -16.10 7.17 31.42
CA PRO A 94 -15.88 8.43 32.12
C PRO A 94 -14.84 9.26 31.35
N GLY A 95 -15.14 10.54 31.10
CA GLY A 95 -14.28 11.39 30.30
C GLY A 95 -14.32 11.09 28.79
N GLN A 96 -15.48 10.65 28.26
CA GLN A 96 -15.74 10.31 26.85
C GLN A 96 -15.03 11.20 25.82
N ASN A 97 -14.99 12.52 26.03
CA ASN A 97 -14.39 13.48 25.09
C ASN A 97 -12.91 13.17 24.81
N ILE A 98 -12.14 12.83 25.85
CA ILE A 98 -10.71 12.53 25.72
C ILE A 98 -10.51 11.26 24.91
N TRP A 99 -11.25 10.20 25.24
CA TRP A 99 -11.13 8.90 24.58
C TRP A 99 -11.54 8.97 23.11
N THR A 100 -12.62 9.69 22.81
CA THR A 100 -13.09 9.91 21.43
C THR A 100 -12.07 10.69 20.62
N ILE A 101 -11.49 11.76 21.15
CA ILE A 101 -10.44 12.52 20.47
C ILE A 101 -9.21 11.65 20.20
N LEU A 102 -8.73 10.92 21.22
CA LEU A 102 -7.57 10.04 21.07
C LEU A 102 -7.81 8.93 20.04
N PHE A 103 -9.00 8.34 20.03
CA PHE A 103 -9.38 7.32 19.07
C PHE A 103 -9.38 7.85 17.63
N PHE A 104 -9.96 9.03 17.39
CA PHE A 104 -9.97 9.63 16.06
C PHE A 104 -8.60 10.14 15.61
N ILE A 105 -7.78 10.65 16.53
CA ILE A 105 -6.37 10.99 16.24
C ILE A 105 -5.61 9.72 15.84
N MET A 106 -5.78 8.61 16.56
CA MET A 106 -5.18 7.32 16.22
C MET A 106 -5.61 6.87 14.82
N LEU A 107 -6.91 6.89 14.50
CA LEU A 107 -7.39 6.54 13.16
C LEU A 107 -6.81 7.45 12.06
N LEU A 108 -6.70 8.75 12.35
CA LEU A 108 -6.13 9.72 11.41
C LEU A 108 -4.64 9.45 11.18
N SER A 109 -3.86 9.18 12.23
CA SER A 109 -2.44 8.84 12.13
C SER A 109 -2.22 7.57 11.31
N LEU A 110 -2.97 6.50 11.59
CA LEU A 110 -2.89 5.24 10.83
C LEU A 110 -3.18 5.44 9.33
N ALA A 111 -4.18 6.26 9.02
CA ALA A 111 -4.51 6.62 7.64
C ALA A 111 -3.39 7.46 7.01
N LEU A 112 -2.88 8.45 7.73
CA LEU A 112 -1.87 9.38 7.23
C LEU A 112 -0.55 8.66 6.90
N ASP A 113 -0.06 7.80 7.80
CA ASP A 113 1.20 7.06 7.63
C ASP A 113 1.16 6.16 6.38
N SER A 114 0.04 5.45 6.20
CA SER A 114 -0.18 4.57 5.04
C SER A 114 -0.21 5.35 3.71
N ARG A 115 -0.74 6.58 3.74
CA ARG A 115 -0.83 7.44 2.55
C ARG A 115 0.51 8.04 2.18
N PHE A 116 1.33 8.40 3.16
CA PHE A 116 2.70 8.87 2.89
C PHE A 116 3.53 7.81 2.17
N GLY A 117 3.48 6.55 2.58
CA GLY A 117 4.21 5.47 1.90
C GLY A 117 3.78 5.28 0.44
N SER A 118 2.47 5.30 0.18
CA SER A 118 1.94 5.16 -1.18
C SER A 118 2.33 6.35 -2.07
N PHE A 119 2.29 7.55 -1.51
CA PHE A 119 2.63 8.78 -2.23
C PHE A 119 4.12 8.86 -2.56
N GLU A 120 4.99 8.56 -1.59
CA GLU A 120 6.43 8.56 -1.78
C GLU A 120 6.85 7.56 -2.89
N CYS A 121 6.21 6.39 -2.95
CA CYS A 121 6.44 5.43 -4.04
C CYS A 121 6.18 6.03 -5.42
N ILE A 122 5.10 6.79 -5.60
CA ILE A 122 4.73 7.41 -6.88
C ILE A 122 5.73 8.52 -7.22
N VAL A 123 6.13 9.32 -6.23
CA VAL A 123 7.10 10.41 -6.41
C VAL A 123 8.46 9.85 -6.84
N ILE A 124 8.95 8.80 -6.18
CA ILE A 124 10.21 8.14 -6.56
C ILE A 124 10.10 7.54 -7.96
N ALA A 125 9.03 6.80 -8.26
CA ALA A 125 8.83 6.22 -9.59
C ALA A 125 8.82 7.29 -10.70
N ALA A 126 8.18 8.44 -10.47
CA ALA A 126 8.15 9.54 -11.44
C ALA A 126 9.54 10.18 -11.63
N ILE A 127 10.28 10.31 -10.54
CA ILE A 127 11.64 10.84 -10.51
C ILE A 127 12.64 9.91 -11.21
N ASP A 128 12.50 8.59 -11.03
CA ASP A 128 13.37 7.59 -11.65
C ASP A 128 13.21 7.56 -13.18
N ILE A 129 11.99 7.83 -13.68
CA ILE A 129 11.70 7.94 -15.11
C ILE A 129 12.19 9.29 -15.67
N TRP A 130 12.01 10.38 -14.92
CA TRP A 130 12.41 11.72 -15.33
C TRP A 130 13.34 12.37 -14.30
N PRO A 131 14.67 12.16 -14.40
CA PRO A 131 15.63 12.72 -13.44
C PRO A 131 15.61 14.26 -13.35
N SER A 132 15.14 14.94 -14.40
CA SER A 132 14.97 16.40 -14.40
C SER A 132 13.94 16.91 -13.37
N LEU A 133 13.00 16.05 -12.96
CA LEU A 133 12.00 16.36 -11.92
C LEU A 133 12.61 16.42 -10.52
N MET A 134 13.78 15.81 -10.27
CA MET A 134 14.49 15.87 -8.98
C MET A 134 14.65 17.30 -8.48
N ARG A 135 15.04 18.22 -9.38
CA ARG A 135 15.30 19.63 -9.04
C ARG A 135 14.04 20.40 -8.68
N LYS A 136 12.86 19.89 -9.05
CA LYS A 136 11.55 20.47 -8.78
C LYS A 136 10.68 19.55 -7.92
N ARG A 137 11.28 18.66 -7.12
CA ARG A 137 10.58 17.66 -6.30
C ARG A 137 9.40 18.25 -5.52
N THR A 138 9.58 19.39 -4.87
CA THR A 138 8.48 20.06 -4.13
C THR A 138 7.29 20.42 -5.01
N VAL A 139 7.52 20.88 -6.25
CA VAL A 139 6.44 21.20 -7.20
C VAL A 139 5.73 19.93 -7.65
N VAL A 140 6.48 18.86 -7.91
CA VAL A 140 5.91 17.54 -8.26
C VAL A 140 5.00 17.03 -7.14
N ILE A 141 5.46 17.14 -5.90
CA ILE A 141 4.70 16.75 -4.72
C ILE A 141 3.40 17.56 -4.63
N ILE A 142 3.47 18.89 -4.74
CA ILE A 142 2.28 19.75 -4.65
C ILE A 142 1.28 19.42 -5.77
N VAL A 143 1.75 19.24 -7.01
CA VAL A 143 0.88 18.93 -8.16
C VAL A 143 0.21 17.57 -7.99
N LEU A 144 0.97 16.54 -7.59
CA LEU A 144 0.42 15.20 -7.36
C LEU A 144 -0.56 15.19 -6.19
N CYS A 145 -0.23 15.84 -5.07
CA CYS A 145 -1.14 15.99 -3.94
C CYS A 145 -2.43 16.70 -4.35
N GLY A 146 -2.33 17.80 -5.12
CA GLY A 146 -3.49 18.52 -5.64
C GLY A 146 -4.36 17.65 -6.54
N PHE A 147 -3.74 16.90 -7.46
CA PHE A 147 -4.45 15.96 -8.33
C PHE A 147 -5.18 14.86 -7.54
N PHE A 148 -4.50 14.22 -6.58
CA PHE A 148 -5.12 13.19 -5.75
C PHE A 148 -6.21 13.75 -4.84
N ALA A 149 -6.02 14.94 -4.25
CA ALA A 149 -7.04 15.60 -3.45
C ALA A 149 -8.30 15.91 -4.27
N LEU A 150 -8.16 16.45 -5.48
CA LEU A 150 -9.28 16.71 -6.38
C LEU A 150 -10.00 15.41 -6.77
N SER A 151 -9.25 14.36 -7.13
CA SER A 151 -9.84 13.05 -7.45
C SER A 151 -10.58 12.43 -6.25
N GLY A 152 -10.03 12.58 -5.04
CA GLY A 152 -10.63 12.11 -3.80
C GLY A 152 -11.92 12.87 -3.47
N ILE A 153 -11.94 14.19 -3.68
CA ILE A 153 -13.14 15.01 -3.52
C ILE A 153 -14.24 14.54 -4.47
N ILE A 154 -13.92 14.29 -5.75
CA ILE A 154 -14.88 13.78 -6.74
C ILE A 154 -15.46 12.43 -6.28
N PHE A 155 -14.61 11.51 -5.79
CA PHE A 155 -15.06 10.21 -5.31
C PHE A 155 -15.90 10.30 -4.03
N CYS A 156 -15.56 11.22 -3.10
CA CYS A 156 -16.36 11.50 -1.92
C CYS A 156 -17.75 12.05 -2.31
N PHE A 157 -17.82 12.99 -3.25
CA PHE A 157 -19.10 13.49 -3.75
C PHE A 157 -19.93 12.39 -4.41
N GLN A 158 -19.31 11.51 -5.21
CA GLN A 158 -19.98 10.37 -5.82
C GLN A 158 -20.49 9.36 -4.78
N THR A 159 -19.68 9.00 -3.79
CA THR A 159 -20.06 8.05 -2.74
C THR A 159 -21.15 8.60 -1.82
N ILE A 160 -21.11 9.88 -1.46
CA ILE A 160 -22.19 10.55 -0.71
C ILE A 160 -23.47 10.60 -1.55
N PHE A 161 -23.36 10.95 -2.83
CA PHE A 161 -24.51 11.00 -3.74
C PHE A 161 -25.13 9.61 -3.93
N ILE A 162 -24.32 8.58 -4.17
CA ILE A 162 -24.76 7.18 -4.28
C ILE A 162 -25.36 6.72 -2.95
N SER A 163 -24.72 7.00 -1.80
CA SER A 163 -25.27 6.65 -0.48
C SER A 163 -26.57 7.38 -0.18
N GLY A 164 -26.74 8.61 -0.67
CA GLY A 164 -27.98 9.37 -0.59
C GLY A 164 -29.09 8.77 -1.46
N MET A 165 -28.75 8.29 -2.66
CA MET A 165 -29.69 7.54 -3.51
C MET A 165 -30.03 6.15 -2.94
N VAL A 166 -29.06 5.47 -2.31
CA VAL A 166 -29.22 4.16 -1.67
C VAL A 166 -29.95 4.24 -0.33
N SER A 167 -29.90 5.38 0.36
CA SER A 167 -30.60 5.63 1.63
C SER A 167 -32.05 6.10 1.44
N TYR A 168 -32.50 6.32 0.20
CA TYR A 168 -33.92 6.51 -0.11
C TYR A 168 -34.61 5.13 -0.08
N LYS A 169 -35.43 4.83 0.94
CA LYS A 169 -35.95 3.47 1.18
C LYS A 169 -37.47 3.35 1.08
N ALA A 170 -37.93 2.31 0.39
CA ALA A 170 -38.92 1.38 0.93
C ALA A 170 -38.19 0.05 1.29
N PRO A 171 -38.59 -0.70 2.34
CA PRO A 171 -37.65 -1.49 3.13
C PRO A 171 -37.34 -2.92 2.62
N THR A 172 -36.04 -3.28 2.72
CA THR A 172 -35.33 -4.58 2.68
C THR A 172 -35.15 -5.33 1.35
N HIS A 173 -33.91 -5.77 1.07
CA HIS A 173 -33.58 -7.21 1.05
C HIS A 173 -32.07 -7.50 1.07
N GLY A 174 -31.70 -8.64 1.68
CA GLY A 174 -30.31 -9.08 1.89
C GLY A 174 -29.47 -9.26 0.61
N ASP A 175 -29.97 -9.95 -0.41
CA ASP A 175 -29.20 -10.47 -1.57
C ASP A 175 -29.05 -9.48 -2.76
N TYR A 176 -28.43 -8.31 -2.56
CA TYR A 176 -28.16 -7.40 -3.69
C TYR A 176 -27.00 -7.92 -4.57
N GLN A 177 -27.32 -8.37 -5.79
CA GLN A 177 -26.33 -8.74 -6.80
C GLN A 177 -26.00 -7.57 -7.73
N TYR A 178 -24.71 -7.24 -7.82
CA TYR A 178 -24.21 -6.19 -8.70
C TYR A 178 -24.51 -6.50 -10.18
N PRO A 179 -24.86 -5.49 -11.00
CA PRO A 179 -25.09 -5.70 -12.43
C PRO A 179 -23.80 -6.15 -13.12
N ASN A 180 -23.92 -7.06 -14.10
CA ASN A 180 -22.78 -7.62 -14.83
C ASN A 180 -21.87 -6.54 -15.44
N ALA A 181 -22.41 -5.39 -15.83
CA ALA A 181 -21.63 -4.25 -16.32
C ALA A 181 -20.68 -3.68 -15.25
N ALA A 182 -21.11 -3.60 -13.98
CA ALA A 182 -20.28 -3.14 -12.87
C ALA A 182 -19.18 -4.16 -12.54
N ILE A 183 -19.50 -5.45 -12.61
CA ILE A 183 -18.53 -6.53 -12.42
C ILE A 183 -17.47 -6.49 -13.54
N ALA A 184 -17.89 -6.37 -14.81
CA ALA A 184 -16.98 -6.25 -15.95
C ALA A 184 -16.09 -5.01 -15.86
N PHE A 185 -16.65 -3.86 -15.45
CA PHE A 185 -15.89 -2.65 -15.20
C PHE A 185 -14.83 -2.84 -14.09
N GLY A 186 -15.18 -3.54 -13.01
CA GLY A 186 -14.25 -3.89 -11.93
C GLY A 186 -13.08 -4.76 -12.43
N PHE A 187 -13.36 -5.78 -13.26
CA PHE A 187 -12.31 -6.59 -13.87
C PHE A 187 -11.40 -5.78 -14.79
N ILE A 188 -11.95 -4.91 -15.64
CA ILE A 188 -11.15 -4.03 -16.50
C ILE A 188 -10.24 -3.12 -15.68
N LEU A 189 -10.78 -2.50 -14.63
CA LEU A 189 -10.02 -1.63 -13.72
C LEU A 189 -8.90 -2.40 -13.00
N SER A 190 -9.14 -3.67 -12.63
CA SER A 190 -8.14 -4.53 -11.98
C SER A 190 -7.01 -4.99 -12.91
N LEU A 191 -7.30 -5.14 -14.20
CA LEU A 191 -6.32 -5.57 -15.21
C LEU A 191 -5.52 -4.41 -15.81
N LEU A 192 -6.05 -3.18 -15.75
CA LEU A 192 -5.39 -1.99 -16.30
C LEU A 192 -3.95 -1.79 -15.78
N PRO A 193 -3.66 -1.93 -14.46
CA PRO A 193 -2.29 -1.82 -13.95
C PRO A 193 -1.35 -2.95 -14.41
N LEU A 194 -1.88 -4.05 -14.96
CA LEU A 194 -1.07 -5.16 -15.47
C LEU A 194 -0.61 -4.93 -16.92
N ILE A 195 -1.29 -4.09 -17.70
CA ILE A 195 -0.97 -3.80 -19.11
C ILE A 195 0.45 -3.21 -19.31
N PRO A 196 0.95 -2.31 -18.45
CA PRO A 196 2.32 -1.81 -18.57
C PRO A 196 3.39 -2.91 -18.54
N ILE A 197 3.17 -4.00 -17.80
CA ILE A 197 4.17 -5.08 -17.64
C ILE A 197 4.56 -5.71 -19.00
N PRO A 198 3.65 -6.28 -19.81
CA PRO A 198 3.99 -6.81 -21.12
C PRO A 198 4.46 -5.72 -22.09
N VAL A 199 3.93 -4.49 -21.99
CA VAL A 199 4.36 -3.37 -22.86
C VAL A 199 5.83 -3.04 -22.62
N PHE A 200 6.26 -2.89 -21.36
CA PHE A 200 7.65 -2.63 -21.01
C PHE A 200 8.55 -3.83 -21.30
N ALA A 201 8.07 -5.06 -21.09
CA ALA A 201 8.82 -6.27 -21.46
C ALA A 201 9.10 -6.33 -22.97
N ILE A 202 8.09 -6.13 -23.81
CA ILE A 202 8.23 -6.10 -25.27
C ILE A 202 9.14 -4.95 -25.71
N ARG A 203 8.99 -3.77 -25.12
CA ARG A 203 9.84 -2.60 -25.41
C ARG A 203 11.30 -2.86 -25.03
N SER A 204 11.54 -3.47 -23.88
CA SER A 204 12.89 -3.83 -23.41
C SER A 204 13.57 -4.81 -24.37
N ILE A 205 12.87 -5.86 -24.79
CA ILE A 205 13.41 -6.86 -25.74
C ILE A 205 13.65 -6.23 -27.12
N LYS A 206 12.74 -5.39 -27.63
CA LYS A 206 12.91 -4.77 -28.96
C LYS A 206 14.12 -3.83 -29.01
N ASN A 207 14.31 -3.05 -27.94
CA ASN A 207 15.36 -2.03 -27.84
C ASN A 207 16.71 -2.59 -27.36
N ALA A 208 16.77 -3.86 -26.95
CA ALA A 208 18.02 -4.50 -26.56
C ALA A 208 18.98 -4.62 -27.77
N PRO A 209 20.29 -4.37 -27.56
CA PRO A 209 21.31 -4.63 -28.56
C PRO A 209 21.39 -6.13 -28.88
N GLY A 210 21.46 -6.47 -30.16
CA GLY A 210 21.49 -7.84 -30.66
C GLY A 210 20.78 -7.95 -32.01
N HIS A 211 21.17 -8.92 -32.83
CA HIS A 211 20.57 -9.13 -34.15
C HIS A 211 19.49 -10.22 -34.08
N THR A 212 19.64 -11.18 -33.17
CA THR A 212 18.70 -12.29 -32.98
C THR A 212 17.79 -12.07 -31.77
N PHE A 213 16.53 -12.55 -31.83
CA PHE A 213 15.60 -12.50 -30.69
C PHE A 213 16.19 -13.10 -29.40
N LYS A 214 16.90 -14.24 -29.53
CA LYS A 214 17.54 -14.91 -28.39
C LYS A 214 18.60 -14.03 -27.73
N GLU A 215 19.41 -13.32 -28.50
CA GLU A 215 20.43 -12.39 -28.00
C GLU A 215 19.78 -11.20 -27.29
N LYS A 216 18.76 -10.60 -27.92
CA LYS A 216 18.00 -9.49 -27.35
C LYS A 216 17.34 -9.86 -26.03
N PHE A 217 16.69 -11.02 -25.98
CA PHE A 217 16.07 -11.52 -24.75
C PHE A 217 17.10 -11.78 -23.65
N ILE A 218 18.20 -12.46 -23.96
CA ILE A 218 19.28 -12.72 -23.00
C ILE A 218 19.85 -11.39 -22.49
N PHE A 219 20.04 -10.40 -23.35
CA PHE A 219 20.53 -9.09 -22.96
C PHE A 219 19.53 -8.33 -22.07
N SER A 220 18.23 -8.37 -22.37
CA SER A 220 17.20 -7.70 -21.56
C SER A 220 17.08 -8.23 -20.13
N VAL A 221 17.52 -9.46 -19.87
CA VAL A 221 17.53 -10.07 -18.53
C VAL A 221 18.85 -9.81 -17.79
N ARG A 222 19.87 -9.25 -18.45
CA ARG A 222 21.13 -8.88 -17.79
C ARG A 222 20.94 -7.62 -16.94
N PRO A 223 21.59 -7.55 -15.77
CA PRO A 223 21.61 -6.33 -14.96
C PRO A 223 22.28 -5.18 -15.73
N ASN A 224 21.86 -3.96 -15.42
CA ASN A 224 22.35 -2.77 -16.11
C ASN A 224 23.84 -2.55 -15.79
N SER A 225 24.67 -2.40 -16.83
CA SER A 225 26.11 -2.14 -16.69
C SER A 225 26.44 -0.77 -16.10
N SER A 226 25.50 0.19 -16.14
CA SER A 226 25.69 1.52 -15.55
C SER A 226 25.23 1.63 -14.09
N TRP A 227 24.74 0.54 -13.49
CA TRP A 227 24.30 0.56 -12.10
C TRP A 227 25.46 0.86 -11.15
N LYS A 228 25.25 1.75 -10.18
CA LYS A 228 26.20 2.10 -9.12
C LYS A 228 25.47 2.32 -7.79
N PRO A 229 26.13 2.12 -6.63
CA PRO A 229 25.55 2.47 -5.34
C PRO A 229 25.20 3.96 -5.27
N ALA A 230 24.13 4.31 -4.54
CA ALA A 230 23.74 5.71 -4.33
C ALA A 230 24.78 6.51 -3.51
N GLU A 231 25.58 5.82 -2.69
CA GLU A 231 26.57 6.42 -1.81
C GLU A 231 27.87 6.75 -2.55
N THR A 232 28.23 8.04 -2.60
CA THR A 232 29.36 8.56 -3.38
C THR A 232 30.71 7.94 -3.02
N SER A 233 30.94 7.64 -1.73
CA SER A 233 32.17 7.00 -1.25
C SER A 233 32.36 5.59 -1.82
N LEU A 234 31.28 4.85 -2.00
CA LEU A 234 31.30 3.50 -2.58
C LEU A 234 31.33 3.55 -4.11
N GLN A 235 30.78 4.60 -4.74
CA GLN A 235 30.83 4.73 -6.20
C GLN A 235 32.24 4.65 -6.76
N GLU A 236 33.24 5.22 -6.09
CA GLU A 236 34.65 5.15 -6.53
C GLU A 236 35.20 3.72 -6.45
N SER A 237 34.87 2.98 -5.39
CA SER A 237 35.29 1.57 -5.22
C SER A 237 34.63 0.61 -6.21
N TYR A 238 33.41 0.92 -6.68
CA TYR A 238 32.69 0.15 -7.70
C TYR A 238 32.90 0.68 -9.12
N THR A 239 33.48 1.87 -9.29
CA THR A 239 33.92 2.40 -10.59
C THR A 239 35.32 1.92 -10.92
N ASN A 240 36.18 1.72 -9.91
CA ASN A 240 37.50 1.14 -10.08
C ASN A 240 37.41 -0.40 -10.12
N LYS A 241 37.33 -0.95 -11.35
CA LYS A 241 37.28 -2.38 -11.77
C LYS A 241 35.87 -2.95 -11.89
N GLU A 242 35.51 -3.74 -12.90
CA GLU A 242 36.13 -5.06 -13.17
C GLU A 242 36.38 -5.90 -11.90
N TYR A 243 35.87 -5.52 -10.72
CA TYR A 243 36.21 -6.15 -9.43
C TYR A 243 35.69 -7.60 -9.35
N TYR A 244 34.88 -8.02 -10.33
CA TYR A 244 34.46 -9.42 -10.51
C TYR A 244 34.76 -10.02 -11.90
N GLU A 245 35.34 -9.29 -12.86
CA GLU A 245 36.02 -9.98 -13.97
C GLU A 245 37.37 -10.58 -13.49
N GLY A 246 37.90 -10.10 -12.35
CA GLY A 246 39.15 -10.58 -11.74
C GLY A 246 39.04 -11.72 -10.72
N THR A 247 37.87 -12.01 -10.14
CA THR A 247 37.70 -13.04 -9.09
C THR A 247 37.12 -14.36 -9.58
N ILE A 248 36.47 -14.43 -10.76
CA ILE A 248 36.00 -15.70 -11.34
C ILE A 248 37.02 -16.28 -12.34
N ARG A 249 38.08 -15.55 -12.69
CA ARG A 249 39.24 -16.12 -13.40
C ARG A 249 40.24 -16.81 -12.48
N ASN A 250 40.12 -16.64 -11.16
CA ASN A 250 41.11 -17.11 -10.18
C ASN A 250 40.49 -17.77 -8.93
N GLU A 251 39.32 -18.41 -9.03
CA GLU A 251 38.85 -19.44 -8.07
C GLU A 251 38.05 -20.54 -8.78
#